data_AF-A0A379WMX1-F1
#
_entry.id   AF-A0A379WMX1-F1
#
_cell.length_a   1.000
_cell.length_b   1.000
_cell.length_c   1.000
_cell.angle_alpha   90.00
_cell.angle_beta   90.00
_cell.angle_gamma   90.00
#
_symmetry.space_group_name_H-M   'P 1'
#
loop_
_entity.id
_entity.type
_entity.pdbx_description
1 polymer ?
#
loop_
_entity_poly.entity_id
_entity_poly.type
_entity_poly.pdbx_seq_one_letter_code
_entity_poly.pdbx_strand_id
1 'polypeptide(L)'
;MANWLTWGVKEKLIEKAGAWYSYNGEKIGQGKANATTWLKENPATAKEIEKRVRELLLSNQNATPDFAVDDSEGVAETNEDF
;
A
#
# COMPACT_ATOMS: atom_id res chain seq x y z
N MET A 1 5.67 4.36 7.23
CA MET A 1 5.76 2.90 7.46
C MET A 1 4.42 2.15 7.49
N ALA A 2 3.25 2.80 7.62
CA ALA A 2 1.94 2.11 7.65
C ALA A 2 1.40 1.62 6.28
N ASN A 3 2.18 1.78 5.21
CA ASN A 3 1.71 1.51 3.86
C ASN A 3 1.89 0.03 3.46
N TRP A 4 2.98 -0.63 3.86
CA TRP A 4 3.32 -1.99 3.43
C TRP A 4 2.29 -3.05 3.79
N LEU A 5 1.69 -2.98 4.98
CA LEU A 5 0.60 -3.87 5.36
C LEU A 5 -0.61 -3.70 4.43
N THR A 6 -0.92 -2.46 4.04
CA THR A 6 -2.07 -2.15 3.18
C THR A 6 -1.81 -2.64 1.75
N TRP A 7 -0.62 -2.38 1.21
CA TRP A 7 -0.20 -2.89 -0.09
C TRP A 7 -0.11 -4.41 -0.12
N GLY A 8 0.46 -5.03 0.91
CA GLY A 8 0.56 -6.49 1.01
C GLY A 8 -0.81 -7.16 0.95
N VAL A 9 -1.84 -6.57 1.58
CA VAL A 9 -3.22 -7.07 1.46
C VAL A 9 -3.79 -6.84 0.06
N LYS A 10 -3.54 -5.66 -0.54
CA LYS A 10 -4.00 -5.30 -1.89
C LYS A 10 -3.46 -6.26 -2.96
N GLU A 11 -2.18 -6.58 -2.86
CA GLU A 11 -1.45 -7.50 -3.74
C GLU A 11 -1.66 -8.97 -3.40
N LYS A 12 -2.57 -9.30 -2.45
CA LYS A 12 -2.83 -10.66 -1.96
C LYS A 12 -1.61 -11.40 -1.38
N LEU A 13 -0.58 -10.67 -0.95
CA LEU A 13 0.55 -11.22 -0.20
C LEU A 13 0.20 -11.50 1.27
N ILE A 14 -0.73 -10.70 1.83
CA ILE A 14 -1.24 -10.83 3.19
C ILE A 14 -2.72 -11.16 3.12
N GLU A 15 -3.10 -12.30 3.67
CA GLU A 15 -4.50 -12.70 3.77
C GLU A 15 -5.16 -12.08 4.98
N LYS A 16 -6.37 -11.57 4.80
CA LYS A 16 -7.19 -10.98 5.86
C LYS A 16 -8.45 -11.83 6.06
N ALA A 17 -8.48 -12.61 7.13
CA ALA A 17 -9.64 -13.39 7.57
C ALA A 17 -10.40 -12.63 8.68
N GLY A 18 -11.33 -11.77 8.28
CA GLY A 18 -12.09 -10.92 9.21
C GLY A 18 -11.20 -9.92 9.93
N ALA A 19 -10.99 -10.09 11.24
CA ALA A 19 -10.06 -9.27 12.02
C ALA A 19 -8.62 -9.80 12.00
N TRP A 20 -8.38 -11.02 11.52
CA TRP A 20 -7.05 -11.64 11.52
C TRP A 20 -6.29 -11.38 10.23
N TYR A 21 -4.99 -11.10 10.36
CA TYR A 21 -4.05 -11.00 9.26
C TYR A 21 -3.11 -12.20 9.28
N SER A 22 -2.84 -12.78 8.12
CA SER A 22 -1.92 -13.89 7.93
C SER A 22 -0.97 -13.60 6.78
N TYR A 23 0.31 -13.90 6.94
CA TYR A 23 1.32 -13.79 5.91
C TYR A 23 1.88 -15.19 5.64
N ASN A 24 1.82 -15.64 4.38
CA ASN A 24 2.34 -16.95 3.97
C ASN A 24 1.81 -18.13 4.81
N GLY A 25 0.54 -18.07 5.23
CA GLY A 25 -0.11 -19.08 6.09
C GLY A 25 0.14 -18.91 7.59
N GLU A 26 1.04 -18.03 8.01
CA GLU A 26 1.30 -17.72 9.42
C GLU A 26 0.47 -16.53 9.90
N LYS A 27 -0.16 -16.65 11.07
CA LYS A 27 -0.96 -15.56 11.64
C LYS A 27 -0.05 -14.48 12.21
N ILE A 28 -0.04 -13.31 11.59
CA ILE A 28 0.80 -12.16 11.99
C ILE A 28 0.12 -11.27 13.02
N GLY A 29 -1.21 -11.31 13.15
CA GLY A 29 -1.90 -10.63 14.24
C GLY A 29 -3.36 -10.29 13.97
N GLN A 30 -4.08 -9.95 15.04
CA GLN A 30 -5.46 -9.48 14.98
C GLN A 30 -5.50 -7.96 14.89
N GLY A 31 -6.08 -7.44 13.82
CA GLY A 31 -6.24 -6.02 13.55
C GLY A 31 -5.02 -5.39 12.87
N LYS A 32 -5.26 -4.28 12.18
CA LYS A 32 -4.22 -3.55 11.42
C LYS A 32 -3.07 -3.10 12.32
N ALA A 33 -3.37 -2.70 13.56
CA ALA A 33 -2.38 -2.22 14.52
C ALA A 33 -1.37 -3.32 14.89
N ASN A 34 -1.85 -4.48 15.34
CA ASN A 34 -0.96 -5.60 15.73
C ASN A 34 -0.17 -6.14 14.54
N ALA A 35 -0.80 -6.30 13.38
CA ALA A 35 -0.08 -6.72 12.17
C ALA A 35 1.02 -5.72 11.76
N THR A 36 0.78 -4.41 11.94
CA THR A 36 1.80 -3.38 11.69
C THR A 36 2.93 -3.45 12.71
N THR A 37 2.63 -3.71 13.99
CA THR A 37 3.65 -3.90 15.03
C THR A 37 4.51 -5.13 14.73
N TRP A 38 3.90 -6.25 14.37
CA TRP A 38 4.60 -7.47 13.99
C TRP A 38 5.56 -7.24 12.81
N LEU A 39 5.12 -6.50 11.80
CA LEU A 39 5.96 -6.09 10.66
C LEU A 39 7.15 -5.21 11.06
N LYS A 40 6.99 -4.35 12.08
CA LYS A 40 8.10 -3.52 12.61
C LYS A 40 9.10 -4.35 13.39
N GLU A 41 8.62 -5.34 14.14
CA GLU A 41 9.46 -6.26 14.90
C GLU A 41 10.16 -7.28 13.99
N ASN A 42 9.63 -7.53 12.79
CA ASN A 42 10.17 -8.45 11.79
C ASN A 42 10.64 -7.72 10.51
N PRO A 43 11.75 -6.96 10.56
CA PRO A 43 12.24 -6.21 9.41
C PRO A 43 12.68 -7.09 8.23
N ALA A 44 13.06 -8.35 8.49
CA ALA A 44 13.37 -9.33 7.44
C ALA A 44 12.12 -9.61 6.58
N THR A 45 10.99 -9.89 7.22
CA THR A 45 9.71 -10.13 6.54
C THR A 45 9.20 -8.86 5.87
N ALA A 46 9.35 -7.71 6.51
CA ALA A 46 8.97 -6.43 5.91
C ALA A 46 9.73 -6.15 4.60
N LYS A 47 11.05 -6.43 4.56
CA LYS A 47 11.86 -6.31 3.33
C LYS A 47 11.41 -7.30 2.25
N GLU A 48 11.05 -8.51 2.62
CA GLU A 48 10.52 -9.49 1.67
C GLU A 48 9.21 -9.00 1.05
N ILE A 49 8.27 -8.53 1.88
CA ILE A 49 6.99 -7.98 1.42
C ILE A 49 7.23 -6.76 0.53
N GLU A 50 8.11 -5.84 0.94
CA GLU A 50 8.46 -4.66 0.14
C GLU A 50 9.03 -5.06 -1.23
N LYS A 51 9.94 -6.03 -1.28
CA LYS A 51 10.51 -6.52 -2.53
C LYS A 51 9.44 -7.11 -3.43
N ARG A 52 8.57 -7.98 -2.90
CA ARG A 52 7.50 -8.61 -3.69
C ARG A 52 6.47 -7.61 -4.17
N VAL A 53 6.03 -6.68 -3.30
CA VAL A 53 5.14 -5.58 -3.69
C VAL A 53 5.78 -4.77 -4.81
N ARG A 54 7.06 -4.43 -4.69
CA ARG A 54 7.79 -3.67 -5.72
C ARG A 54 7.89 -4.44 -7.03
N GLU A 55 8.20 -5.73 -7.00
CA GLU A 55 8.24 -6.60 -8.19
C GLU A 55 6.87 -6.64 -8.88
N LEU A 56 5.78 -6.80 -8.12
CA LEU A 56 4.43 -6.79 -8.65
C LEU A 56 4.06 -5.43 -9.27
N LEU A 57 4.36 -4.31 -8.61
CA LEU A 57 4.11 -2.97 -9.17
C LEU A 57 4.94 -2.71 -10.44
N LEU A 58 6.18 -3.18 -10.49
CA LEU A 58 7.04 -3.05 -11.67
C LEU A 58 6.56 -3.95 -12.83
N SER A 59 6.13 -5.17 -12.54
CA SER A 59 5.54 -6.07 -13.55
C SER A 59 4.17 -5.60 -14.03
N ASN A 60 3.43 -4.87 -13.20
CA ASN A 60 2.12 -4.34 -13.52
C ASN A 60 2.16 -2.96 -14.20
N GLN A 61 3.27 -2.58 -14.86
CA GLN A 61 3.35 -1.38 -15.71
C GLN A 61 2.34 -1.35 -16.89
N ASN A 62 1.47 -2.36 -17.00
CA ASN A 62 0.33 -2.34 -17.91
C ASN A 62 -1.03 -2.11 -17.22
N ALA A 63 -1.07 -1.87 -15.91
CA ALA A 63 -2.26 -1.43 -15.18
C ALA A 63 -1.95 -0.07 -14.55
N THR A 64 -2.52 0.98 -15.16
CA THR A 64 -2.43 2.36 -14.71
C THR A 64 -2.73 2.46 -13.20
N PRO A 65 -1.79 2.93 -12.37
CA PRO A 65 -2.09 3.24 -10.99
C PRO A 65 -3.03 4.45 -10.97
N ASP A 66 -4.27 4.21 -10.56
CA ASP A 66 -5.28 5.24 -10.27
C ASP A 66 -4.87 6.01 -9.00
N PHE A 67 -3.82 6.81 -9.16
CA PHE A 67 -3.51 7.94 -8.30
C PHE A 67 -3.40 9.14 -9.23
N ALA A 68 -4.52 9.51 -9.85
CA ALA A 68 -4.70 10.86 -10.31
C ALA A 68 -4.67 11.74 -9.05
N VAL A 69 -3.48 12.23 -8.74
CA VAL A 69 -3.28 13.45 -7.97
C VAL A 69 -4.09 14.51 -8.70
N ASP A 70 -5.27 14.80 -8.17
CA ASP A 70 -6.01 16.03 -8.44
C ASP A 70 -5.22 17.17 -7.78
N ASP A 71 -4.10 17.54 -8.40
CA ASP A 71 -3.40 18.79 -8.16
C ASP A 71 -3.67 19.65 -9.38
N SER A 72 -4.81 20.33 -9.35
CA SER A 72 -5.13 21.42 -10.24
C SER A 72 -5.41 22.66 -9.40
N GLU A 73 -4.44 23.10 -8.61
CA GLU A 73 -4.33 24.51 -8.27
C GLU A 73 -3.75 25.24 -9.50
N GLY A 74 -4.67 25.74 -10.32
CA GLY A 74 -4.40 26.63 -11.43
C GLY A 74 -5.54 27.63 -11.53
N VAL A 75 -5.68 28.50 -10.52
CA VAL A 75 -6.51 29.70 -10.65
C VAL A 75 -5.81 30.64 -11.62
N ALA A 76 -6.11 30.43 -12.91
CA ALA A 76 -5.71 31.30 -13.99
C ALA A 76 -6.33 32.70 -13.77
N GLU A 77 -5.46 33.69 -13.87
CA GLU A 77 -5.71 35.11 -13.91
C GLU A 77 -6.96 35.46 -14.73
N THR A 78 -7.88 36.23 -14.14
CA THR A 78 -8.93 36.92 -14.88
C THR A 78 -8.33 38.16 -15.53
N ASN A 79 -8.04 38.06 -16.83
CA ASN A 79 -7.74 39.23 -17.65
C ASN A 79 -9.04 39.96 -18.03
N GLU A 80 -9.10 41.21 -17.59
CA GLU A 80 -9.76 42.42 -18.10
C GLU A 80 -10.64 42.31 -19.38
N ASP A 81 -11.88 42.85 -19.33
CA ASP A 81 -12.46 43.67 -20.42
C ASP A 81 -13.69 44.47 -19.93
N PHE A 82 -13.65 45.79 -20.20
CA PHE A 82 -14.70 46.83 -20.15
C PHE A 82 -14.74 47.83 -18.97
#